data_AF-A0A061MZ00-F1
#
_entry.id   AF-A0A061MZ00-F1
#
_cell.length_a   1.000
_cell.length_b   1.000
_cell.length_c   1.000
_cell.angle_alpha   90.00
_cell.angle_beta   90.00
_cell.angle_gamma   90.00
#
_symmetry.space_group_name_H-M   'P 1'
#
loop_
_entity.id
_entity.type
_entity.pdbx_description
1 polymer ?
#
loop_
_entity_poly.entity_id
_entity_poly.type
_entity_poly.pdbx_seq_one_letter_code
_entity_poly.pdbx_strand_id
1 'polypeptide(L)' 'MTTTLQKNRIVEMFEKMWLDNVKTRILQEDGSYKRVDKRGKKRLDAQAHFQTEAEDKRSQQRNEERPMYPLRPLDRNTQ' A
#
# COMPACT_ATOMS: atom_id res chain seq x y z
N MET A 1 12.19 -21.46 -3.16
CA MET A 1 12.48 -20.15 -2.52
C MET A 1 11.34 -19.13 -2.64
N THR A 2 10.40 -19.28 -3.57
CA THR A 2 9.23 -18.39 -3.75
C THR A 2 8.20 -18.46 -2.62
N THR A 3 7.97 -19.64 -2.04
CA THR A 3 6.97 -19.84 -0.99
C THR A 3 7.30 -19.07 0.30
N THR A 4 8.58 -18.91 0.63
CA THR A 4 9.02 -18.16 1.81
C THR A 4 8.78 -16.65 1.63
N LEU A 5 9.00 -16.13 0.41
CA LEU A 5 8.78 -14.71 0.10
C LEU A 5 7.30 -14.33 0.22
N GLN A 6 6.39 -15.18 -0.25
CA GLN A 6 4.95 -14.96 -0.15
C GLN A 6 4.46 -15.03 1.29
N LYS A 7 5.00 -15.96 2.10
CA LYS A 7 4.69 -16.04 3.53
C LYS A 7 5.09 -14.76 4.27
N ASN A 8 6.28 -14.23 4.00
CA ASN A 8 6.76 -13.00 4.64
C ASN A 8 5.84 -11.80 4.32
N ARG A 9 5.45 -11.65 3.05
CA ARG A 9 4.51 -10.63 2.60
C ARG A 9 3.18 -10.68 3.35
N ILE A 10 2.64 -11.89 3.55
CA ILE A 10 1.38 -12.09 4.26
C ILE A 10 1.53 -11.70 5.73
N VAL A 11 2.62 -12.11 6.38
CA VAL A 11 2.90 -11.75 7.78
C VAL A 11 3.01 -10.23 7.93
N GLU A 12 3.76 -9.56 7.07
CA GLU A 12 3.87 -8.08 7.06
C GLU A 12 2.49 -7.41 6.92
N MET A 13 1.63 -7.94 6.06
CA MET A 13 0.27 -7.41 5.87
C MET A 13 -0.55 -7.54 7.15
N PHE A 14 -0.50 -8.69 7.81
CA PHE A 14 -1.18 -8.90 9.09
C PHE A 14 -0.62 -8.01 10.20
N GLU A 15 0.70 -7.79 10.25
CA GLU A 15 1.30 -6.85 11.20
C GLU A 15 0.77 -5.43 11.00
N LYS A 16 0.68 -4.95 9.75
CA LYS A 16 0.11 -3.63 9.45
C LYS A 16 -1.36 -3.54 9.87
N MET A 17 -2.16 -4.58 9.61
CA MET A 17 -3.55 -4.64 10.04
C MET A 17 -3.68 -4.67 11.57
N TRP A 18 -2.80 -5.39 12.25
CA TRP A 18 -2.79 -5.48 13.70
C TRP A 18 -2.45 -4.14 14.38
N LEU A 19 -1.58 -3.36 13.75
CA LEU A 19 -1.18 -2.02 14.22
C LEU A 19 -2.18 -0.92 13.84
N ASP A 20 -3.18 -1.20 13.01
CA ASP A 20 -4.22 -0.23 12.67
C ASP A 20 -4.95 0.22 13.95
N ASN A 21 -4.99 1.53 14.15
CA ASN A 21 -5.69 2.14 15.27
C ASN A 21 -6.72 3.18 14.82
N VAL A 22 -6.91 3.37 13.52
CA VAL A 22 -7.86 4.31 12.93
C VAL A 22 -9.20 3.64 12.68
N LYS A 23 -9.20 2.42 12.14
CA LYS A 23 -10.39 1.66 11.75
C LYS A 23 -10.67 0.50 12.71
N THR A 24 -9.66 -0.04 13.37
CA THR A 24 -9.79 -1.18 14.30
C THR A 24 -10.72 -0.87 15.47
N ARG A 25 -11.54 -1.86 15.83
CA ARG A 25 -12.41 -1.85 17.01
C ARG A 25 -12.22 -3.13 17.81
N ILE A 26 -12.22 -3.01 19.12
CA ILE A 26 -12.13 -4.14 20.05
C ILE A 26 -13.54 -4.63 20.36
N LEU A 27 -13.80 -5.89 20.06
CA LEU A 27 -15.02 -6.60 20.46
C LEU A 27 -15.02 -6.78 21.98
N GLN A 28 -16.10 -6.36 22.63
CA GLN A 28 -16.30 -6.51 24.06
C GLN A 28 -17.15 -7.76 24.35
N GLU A 29 -17.18 -8.18 25.61
CA GLU A 29 -17.98 -9.34 26.07
C GLU A 29 -19.49 -9.16 25.82
N ASP A 30 -19.97 -7.91 25.84
CA ASP A 30 -21.36 -7.54 25.56
C ASP A 30 -21.70 -7.48 24.05
N GLY A 31 -20.75 -7.85 23.18
CA GLY A 31 -20.91 -7.80 21.73
C GLY A 31 -20.74 -6.41 21.12
N SER A 32 -20.50 -5.37 21.93
CA SER A 32 -20.24 -4.02 21.42
C SER A 32 -18.82 -3.88 20.87
N TYR A 33 -18.64 -2.94 19.94
CA TYR A 33 -17.34 -2.62 19.35
C TYR A 33 -16.85 -1.26 19.82
N LYS A 34 -15.71 -1.21 20.53
CA LYS A 34 -15.09 0.03 21.00
C LYS A 34 -13.88 0.40 20.17
N ARG A 35 -13.72 1.69 19.85
CA ARG A 35 -12.50 2.19 19.20
C ARG A 35 -11.32 2.13 20.16
N VAL A 36 -10.14 1.81 19.63
CA VAL A 36 -8.88 1.83 20.39
C VAL A 36 -8.54 3.28 20.78
N ASP A 37 -8.00 3.48 22.00
CA ASP A 37 -7.44 4.79 22.40
C ASP A 37 -6.16 5.09 21.62
N LYS A 38 -6.11 6.28 21.02
CA LYS A 38 -5.07 6.77 20.11
C LYS A 38 -4.17 7.84 20.73
N ARG A 39 -4.43 8.28 21.96
CA ARG A 39 -3.65 9.36 22.61
C ARG A 39 -2.18 8.93 22.72
N GLY A 40 -1.28 9.81 22.27
CA GLY A 40 0.16 9.56 22.26
C GLY A 40 0.66 8.50 21.28
N LYS A 41 -0.19 7.93 20.41
CA LYS A 41 0.20 6.90 19.43
C LYS A 41 0.20 7.46 18.01
N LYS A 42 1.15 7.01 17.19
CA LYS A 42 1.14 7.28 15.75
C LYS A 42 -0.10 6.65 15.14
N ARG A 43 -0.87 7.45 14.39
CA ARG A 43 -2.08 6.96 13.73
C ARG A 43 -1.71 6.12 12.52
N LEU A 44 -2.30 4.94 12.41
CA LEU A 44 -2.14 4.04 11.27
C LEU A 44 -3.52 3.59 10.79
N ASP A 45 -3.77 3.80 9.51
CA ASP A 45 -4.90 3.25 8.75
C ASP A 45 -4.32 2.27 7.73
N ALA A 46 -4.56 0.97 7.93
CA ALA A 46 -3.98 -0.07 7.09
C ALA A 46 -4.53 -0.02 5.67
N GLN A 47 -5.79 0.38 5.48
CA GLN A 47 -6.39 0.45 4.14
C GLN A 47 -5.72 1.54 3.31
N ALA A 48 -5.56 2.74 3.90
CA ALA A 48 -4.86 3.84 3.24
C ALA A 48 -3.40 3.46 2.94
N HIS A 49 -2.71 2.79 3.87
CA HIS A 49 -1.34 2.32 3.67
C HIS A 49 -1.23 1.37 2.46
N PHE A 50 -2.13 0.39 2.34
CA PHE A 50 -2.09 -0.57 1.23
C PHE A 50 -2.51 0.05 -0.11
N GLN A 51 -3.43 1.02 -0.10
CA GLN A 51 -3.79 1.77 -1.30
C GLN A 51 -2.57 2.50 -1.86
N THR A 52 -1.88 3.29 -1.03
CA THR A 52 -0.65 3.98 -1.43
C THR A 52 0.42 3.01 -1.92
N GLU A 53 0.65 1.91 -1.19
CA GLU A 53 1.63 0.91 -1.60
C GLU A 53 1.31 0.27 -2.97
N ALA A 54 0.04 0.04 -3.27
CA ALA A 54 -0.40 -0.50 -4.55
C ALA A 54 -0.24 0.52 -5.68
N GLU A 55 -0.57 1.79 -5.43
CA GLU A 55 -0.39 2.90 -6.36
C GLU A 55 1.09 3.11 -6.71
N ASP A 56 1.97 3.07 -5.70
CA ASP A 56 3.41 3.19 -5.87
C ASP A 56 3.95 2.06 -6.75
N LYS A 57 3.56 0.81 -6.48
CA LYS A 57 3.97 -0.35 -7.31
C LYS A 57 3.48 -0.24 -8.74
N ARG A 58 2.23 0.19 -8.94
CA ARG A 58 1.68 0.43 -10.29
C ARG A 58 2.46 1.53 -11.01
N SER A 59 2.86 2.58 -10.31
CA SER A 59 3.64 3.67 -10.88
C SER A 59 5.04 3.24 -11.32
N GLN A 60 5.70 2.39 -10.52
CA GLN A 60 7.02 1.81 -10.81
C GLN A 60 6.94 0.89 -12.03
N GLN A 61 5.99 -0.03 -12.06
CA GLN A 61 5.74 -0.92 -13.21
C GLN A 61 5.51 -0.12 -14.50
N ARG A 62 4.68 0.93 -14.45
CA ARG A 62 4.43 1.80 -15.62
C ARG A 62 5.70 2.49 -16.13
N ASN A 63 6.60 2.90 -15.22
CA ASN A 63 7.86 3.52 -15.61
C ASN A 63 8.86 2.51 -16.19
N GLU A 64 8.85 1.27 -15.69
CA GLU A 64 9.66 0.16 -16.25
C GLU A 64 9.16 -0.28 -17.63
N GLU A 65 7.84 -0.32 -17.83
CA GLU A 65 7.19 -0.68 -19.11
C GLU A 65 7.32 0.41 -20.19
N ARG A 66 7.60 1.65 -19.79
CA ARG A 66 7.94 2.75 -20.69
C ARG A 66 9.44 3.02 -20.63
N PRO A 67 10.28 2.24 -21.33
CA PRO A 67 11.65 2.67 -21.54
C PRO A 67 11.59 4.08 -22.15
N MET A 68 12.24 5.03 -21.48
CA MET A 68 12.36 6.40 -21.97
C MET A 68 13.14 6.35 -23.27
N TYR A 69 12.43 6.19 -24.38
CA TYR A 69 13.01 6.43 -25.68
C TYR A 69 13.22 7.94 -25.77
N PRO A 70 14.42 8.41 -26.14
CA PRO A 70 14.58 9.82 -26.46
C PRO A 70 13.52 10.15 -27.51
N LEU A 71 12.72 11.19 -27.24
CA LEU A 71 11.76 11.70 -28.21
C LEU A 71 12.55 11.92 -29.49
N ARG A 72 12.30 11.12 -30.54
CA ARG A 72 12.85 11.47 -31.85
C ARG A 72 12.37 12.90 -32.12
N PRO A 73 13.26 13.82 -32.52
CA PRO A 73 12.82 15.13 -32.97
C PRO A 73 11.68 14.92 -33.96
N LEU A 74 10.57 15.64 -33.78
CA LEU A 74 9.57 15.72 -34.84
C LEU A 74 10.28 16.34 -36.04
N ASP A 75 10.64 15.53 -37.02
CA ASP A 75 11.09 16.02 -38.31
C ASP A 75 9.92 16.81 -38.90
N ARG A 76 9.98 18.13 -38.75
CA ARG A 76 8.96 19.07 -39.26
C ARG A 76 9.01 19.21 -40.79
N ASN A 77 9.81 18.38 -41.47
CA ASN A 77 10.15 18.49 -42.88
C ASN A 77 9.73 17.23 -43.66
N THR A 78 8.48 16.80 -43.52
CA THR A 78 7.85 16.00 -44.58
C THR A 78 6.84 16.92 -45.26
N GLN A 79 7.30 17.60 -46.31
CA GLN A 79 6.46 18.16 -47.37
C GLN A 79 6.07 17.04 -48.33
#